data_AF-A0A059WUL1-F1
#
_entry.id   AF-A0A059WUL1-F1
#
_cell.length_a   1.000
_cell.length_b   1.000
_cell.length_c   1.000
_cell.angle_alpha   90.00
_cell.angle_beta   90.00
_cell.angle_gamma   90.00
#
_symmetry.space_group_name_H-M   'P 1'
#
loop_
_entity.id
_entity.type
_entity.pdbx_description
1 polymer ?
#
loop_
_entity_poly.entity_id
_entity_poly.type
_entity_poly.pdbx_seq_one_letter_code
_entity_poly.pdbx_strand_id
1 'polypeptide(L)'
;MKDQPGNLIVLEGADGAGKSTQFALLHQRLENLGYPVEYISFPQYNEESSIFVRRYLAGEFRPSESVGAYTASMFYALDRYFAADKIRTWLDEGKVVLVDRYTGSNMAHQGSLFDNSEQRRGFFLWLDQMEFEMLKIPRP
;
A
#
# COMPACT_ATOMS: atom_id res chain seq x y z
N MET A 1 -9.36 7.78 27.55
CA MET A 1 -9.37 7.00 26.29
C MET A 1 -7.93 6.77 25.90
N LYS A 2 -7.28 5.70 26.35
CA LYS A 2 -5.85 5.47 26.13
C LYS A 2 -5.47 3.98 26.01
N ASP A 3 -6.40 3.14 25.53
CA ASP A 3 -6.20 1.68 25.51
C ASP A 3 -6.65 0.98 24.21
N GLN A 4 -6.92 1.70 23.12
CA GLN A 4 -7.20 1.06 21.82
C GLN A 4 -6.14 1.43 20.79
N PRO A 5 -5.53 0.45 20.11
CA PRO A 5 -4.66 0.73 18.98
C PRO A 5 -5.44 1.46 17.89
N GLY A 6 -4.72 2.29 17.13
CA GLY A 6 -5.24 3.04 16.01
C GLY A 6 -5.79 2.13 14.90
N ASN A 7 -6.46 2.74 13.92
CA ASN A 7 -7.06 2.03 12.80
C ASN A 7 -6.31 2.34 11.52
N LEU A 8 -5.98 1.31 10.74
CA LEU A 8 -5.39 1.46 9.41
C LEU A 8 -6.50 1.28 8.36
N ILE A 9 -6.84 2.35 7.64
CA ILE A 9 -7.90 2.33 6.63
C ILE A 9 -7.28 2.57 5.26
N VAL A 10 -7.32 1.56 4.40
CA VAL A 10 -6.81 1.64 3.03
C VAL A 10 -7.97 1.89 2.07
N LEU A 11 -7.83 2.87 1.18
CA LEU A 11 -8.73 3.00 0.03
C LEU A 11 -8.00 2.56 -1.23
N GLU A 12 -8.53 1.52 -1.85
CA GLU A 12 -8.07 0.97 -3.12
C GLU A 12 -9.00 1.36 -4.26
N GLY A 13 -8.48 1.36 -5.50
CA GLY A 13 -9.28 1.62 -6.69
C GLY A 13 -8.45 1.99 -7.90
N ALA A 14 -9.04 1.84 -9.08
CA ALA A 14 -8.43 2.26 -10.34
C ALA A 14 -8.18 3.77 -10.39
N ASP A 15 -7.36 4.20 -11.35
CA ASP A 15 -7.21 5.63 -11.64
C ASP A 15 -8.54 6.22 -12.10
N GLY A 16 -8.85 7.43 -11.63
CA GLY A 16 -10.13 8.08 -11.90
C GLY A 16 -11.33 7.58 -11.07
N ALA A 17 -11.16 6.59 -10.18
CA ALA A 17 -12.26 6.06 -9.35
C ALA A 17 -12.76 7.04 -8.25
N GLY A 18 -12.21 8.25 -8.15
CA GLY A 18 -12.63 9.24 -7.15
C GLY A 18 -12.03 9.05 -5.75
N LYS A 19 -10.95 8.28 -5.60
CA LYS A 19 -10.28 8.02 -4.31
C LYS A 19 -9.95 9.31 -3.55
N SER A 20 -9.34 10.28 -4.21
CA SER A 20 -8.95 11.56 -3.57
C SER A 20 -10.15 12.30 -2.99
N THR A 21 -11.31 12.26 -3.67
CA THR A 21 -12.57 12.81 -3.16
C THR A 21 -13.03 12.05 -1.92
N GLN A 22 -13.01 10.72 -1.95
CA GLN A 22 -13.41 9.89 -0.80
C GLN A 22 -12.45 10.06 0.39
N PHE A 23 -11.15 10.21 0.15
CA PHE A 23 -10.17 10.54 1.18
C PHE A 23 -10.48 11.86 1.86
N ALA A 24 -10.69 12.92 1.08
CA ALA A 24 -10.98 14.25 1.64
C ALA A 24 -12.26 14.23 2.50
N LEU A 25 -13.32 13.57 2.01
CA LEU A 25 -14.59 13.43 2.75
C LEU A 25 -14.41 12.62 4.04
N LEU A 26 -13.67 11.51 3.98
CA LEU A 26 -13.41 10.66 5.14
C LEU A 26 -12.53 11.36 6.18
N HIS A 27 -11.45 11.99 5.75
CA HIS A 27 -10.56 12.77 6.60
C HIS A 27 -11.33 13.84 7.36
N GLN A 28 -12.06 14.69 6.63
CA GLN A 28 -12.84 15.76 7.24
C GLN A 28 -13.92 15.23 8.19
N ARG A 29 -14.56 14.10 7.85
CA ARG A 29 -15.53 13.46 8.74
C ARG A 29 -14.89 12.98 10.04
N LEU A 30 -13.71 12.37 9.97
CA LEU A 30 -12.99 11.84 11.14
C LEU A 30 -12.48 12.97 12.04
N GLU A 31 -11.92 14.04 11.46
CA GLU A 31 -11.51 15.23 12.22
C GLU A 31 -12.69 15.88 12.93
N ASN A 32 -13.84 16.02 12.25
CA ASN A 32 -15.06 16.56 12.84
C ASN A 32 -15.61 15.69 14.00
N LEU A 33 -15.24 14.42 14.05
CA LEU A 33 -15.58 13.50 15.14
C LEU A 33 -14.51 13.49 16.25
N GLY A 34 -13.44 14.27 16.11
CA GLY A 34 -12.37 14.40 17.10
C GLY A 34 -11.30 13.30 17.04
N TYR A 35 -11.25 12.52 15.95
CA TYR A 35 -10.18 11.53 15.77
C TYR A 35 -8.89 12.21 15.29
N PRO A 36 -7.71 11.86 15.85
CA PRO A 36 -6.44 12.21 15.25
C PRO A 36 -6.22 11.37 13.99
N VAL A 37 -6.04 12.02 12.84
CA VAL A 37 -5.93 11.37 11.53
C VAL A 37 -4.57 11.64 10.92
N GLU A 38 -3.95 10.61 10.36
CA GLU A 38 -2.73 10.70 9.57
C GLU A 38 -2.99 10.19 8.16
N TYR A 39 -2.24 10.69 7.19
CA TYR A 39 -2.36 10.30 5.79
C TYR A 39 -1.02 9.84 5.23
N ILE A 40 -1.07 8.78 4.43
CA ILE A 40 0.07 8.30 3.63
C ILE A 40 -0.43 7.74 2.31
N SER A 41 0.39 7.84 1.27
CA SER A 41 0.07 7.29 -0.06
C SER A 41 1.26 6.49 -0.58
N PHE A 42 0.95 5.43 -1.33
CA PHE A 42 1.97 4.63 -2.01
C PHE A 42 1.79 4.63 -3.53
N PRO A 43 2.90 4.71 -4.30
CA PRO A 43 4.27 4.84 -3.81
C PRO A 43 4.60 6.21 -3.18
N GLN A 44 5.53 6.24 -2.23
CA GLN A 44 6.04 7.47 -1.63
C GLN A 44 7.04 8.15 -2.57
N TYR A 45 6.55 8.73 -3.67
CA TYR A 45 7.37 9.27 -4.77
C TYR A 45 8.43 10.30 -4.35
N ASN A 46 8.26 10.97 -3.20
CA ASN A 46 9.21 11.95 -2.68
C ASN A 46 10.26 11.35 -1.72
N GLU A 47 10.12 10.07 -1.37
CA GLU A 47 11.03 9.38 -0.45
C GLU A 47 12.06 8.53 -1.21
N GLU A 48 13.23 8.30 -0.62
CA GLU A 48 14.25 7.44 -1.21
C GLU A 48 13.79 5.98 -1.34
N SER A 49 12.91 5.53 -0.45
CA SER A 49 12.34 4.17 -0.44
C SER A 49 11.64 3.80 -1.75
N SER A 50 11.10 4.79 -2.46
CA SER A 50 10.41 4.58 -3.74
C SER A 50 11.37 4.47 -4.92
N ILE A 51 12.70 4.51 -4.74
CA ILE A 51 13.63 4.49 -5.88
C ILE A 51 13.41 3.32 -6.83
N PHE A 52 13.19 2.11 -6.31
CA PHE A 52 12.96 0.94 -7.16
C PHE A 52 11.64 1.04 -7.92
N VAL A 53 10.56 1.53 -7.30
CA VAL A 53 9.29 1.70 -8.00
C VAL A 53 9.36 2.80 -9.05
N ARG A 54 10.08 3.90 -8.79
CA ARG A 54 10.25 5.00 -9.76
C ARG A 54 11.00 4.53 -10.98
N ARG A 55 12.10 3.79 -10.79
CA ARG A 55 12.91 3.24 -11.89
C ARG A 55 12.13 2.19 -12.69
N TYR A 56 11.29 1.40 -12.02
CA TYR A 56 10.40 0.44 -12.70
C TYR A 56 9.37 1.14 -13.58
N LEU A 57 8.69 2.15 -13.03
CA LEU A 57 7.71 2.94 -13.79
C LEU A 57 8.36 3.76 -14.92
N ALA A 58 9.63 4.15 -14.76
CA ALA A 58 10.42 4.82 -15.79
C ALA A 58 10.96 3.85 -16.88
N GLY A 59 10.75 2.53 -16.73
CA GLY A 59 11.24 1.54 -17.70
C GLY A 59 12.76 1.35 -17.68
N GLU A 60 13.44 1.69 -16.58
CA GLU A 60 14.90 1.64 -16.47
C GLU A 60 15.46 0.24 -16.16
N PHE A 61 14.61 -0.68 -15.70
CA PHE A 61 14.99 -2.08 -15.66
C PHE A 61 14.98 -2.64 -17.09
N ARG A 62 15.58 -3.83 -17.29
CA ARG A 62 15.51 -4.64 -18.55
C ARG A 62 14.14 -4.46 -19.24
N PRO A 63 14.01 -4.62 -20.59
CA PRO A 63 12.77 -4.29 -21.32
C PRO A 63 11.54 -4.62 -20.46
N SER A 64 10.71 -3.63 -20.12
CA SER A 64 9.78 -3.69 -18.97
C SER A 64 8.93 -4.97 -18.89
N GLU A 65 8.64 -5.55 -20.05
CA GLU A 65 8.01 -6.86 -20.27
C GLU A 65 8.73 -8.06 -19.61
N SER A 66 10.02 -7.92 -19.30
CA SER A 66 10.88 -8.93 -18.66
C SER A 66 10.87 -8.85 -17.14
N VAL A 67 10.34 -7.77 -16.55
CA VAL A 67 10.15 -7.66 -15.11
C VAL A 67 8.83 -8.34 -14.75
N GLY A 68 8.91 -9.60 -14.32
CA GLY A 68 7.72 -10.37 -13.93
C GLY A 68 7.01 -9.81 -12.68
N ALA A 69 5.75 -10.22 -12.52
CA ALA A 69 4.85 -9.78 -11.45
C ALA A 69 5.49 -9.81 -10.06
N TYR A 70 6.16 -10.91 -9.70
CA TYR A 70 6.84 -11.09 -8.42
C TYR A 70 7.93 -10.04 -8.18
N THR A 71 8.79 -9.79 -9.17
CA THR A 71 9.87 -8.80 -9.06
C THR A 71 9.31 -7.38 -8.95
N ALA A 72 8.34 -7.03 -9.80
CA ALA A 72 7.69 -5.73 -9.74
C ALA A 72 7.03 -5.50 -8.36
N SER A 73 6.33 -6.51 -7.83
CA SER A 73 5.72 -6.46 -6.50
C SER A 73 6.70 -6.15 -5.38
N MET A 74 7.93 -6.67 -5.44
CA MET A 74 8.95 -6.39 -4.43
C MET A 74 9.32 -4.91 -4.38
N PHE A 75 9.35 -4.21 -5.52
CA PHE A 75 9.67 -2.77 -5.54
C PHE A 75 8.63 -1.94 -4.77
N TYR A 76 7.35 -2.26 -4.91
CA TYR A 76 6.28 -1.62 -4.15
C TYR A 76 6.30 -2.04 -2.67
N ALA A 77 6.59 -3.31 -2.39
CA ALA A 77 6.64 -3.83 -1.02
C ALA A 77 7.79 -3.21 -0.21
N LEU A 78 8.95 -2.99 -0.81
CA LEU A 78 10.08 -2.34 -0.13
C LEU A 78 9.79 -0.87 0.25
N ASP A 79 9.03 -0.16 -0.59
CA ASP A 79 8.58 1.20 -0.28
C ASP A 79 7.63 1.22 0.94
N ARG A 80 6.69 0.26 1.00
CA ARG A 80 5.82 0.06 2.18
C ARG A 80 6.57 -0.41 3.41
N TYR A 81 7.54 -1.30 3.26
CA TYR A 81 8.37 -1.80 4.34
C TYR A 81 9.10 -0.64 5.04
N PHE A 82 9.67 0.28 4.27
CA PHE A 82 10.35 1.46 4.84
C PHE A 82 9.39 2.36 5.64
N ALA A 83 8.13 2.45 5.23
CA ALA A 83 7.10 3.21 5.94
C ALA A 83 6.49 2.47 7.14
N ALA A 84 6.76 1.18 7.31
CA ALA A 84 6.05 0.32 8.25
C ALA A 84 6.18 0.81 9.70
N ASP A 85 7.37 1.21 10.14
CA ASP A 85 7.59 1.72 11.50
C ASP A 85 6.86 3.05 11.76
N LYS A 86 6.80 3.93 10.76
CA LYS A 86 6.01 5.17 10.84
C LYS A 86 4.53 4.86 11.04
N ILE A 87 3.99 3.93 10.24
CA ILE A 87 2.60 3.49 10.35
C ILE A 87 2.34 2.85 11.73
N ARG A 88 3.21 1.97 12.21
CA ARG A 88 3.08 1.36 13.55
C ARG A 88 3.06 2.42 14.65
N THR A 89 3.95 3.41 14.56
CA THR A 89 4.00 4.51 15.54
C THR A 89 2.67 5.25 15.59
N TRP A 90 2.09 5.61 14.44
CA TRP A 90 0.78 6.26 14.41
C TRP A 90 -0.34 5.38 14.97
N LEU A 91 -0.30 4.07 14.72
CA LEU A 91 -1.27 3.12 15.27
C LEU A 91 -1.11 2.98 16.79
N ASP A 92 0.12 2.89 17.30
CA ASP A 92 0.40 2.81 18.74
C ASP A 92 -0.01 4.10 19.48
N GLU A 93 0.01 5.24 18.79
CA GLU A 93 -0.51 6.53 19.27
C GLU A 93 -2.06 6.62 19.24
N GLY A 94 -2.75 5.58 18.75
CA GLY A 94 -4.22 5.53 18.67
C GLY A 94 -4.80 6.34 17.51
N LYS A 95 -4.01 6.65 16.47
CA LYS A 95 -4.45 7.47 15.33
C LYS A 95 -5.18 6.65 14.27
N VAL A 96 -6.04 7.31 13.50
CA VAL A 96 -6.59 6.75 12.27
C VAL A 96 -5.62 7.03 11.13
N VAL A 97 -5.04 6.00 10.55
CA VAL A 97 -4.11 6.13 9.42
C VAL A 97 -4.86 5.84 8.13
N LEU A 98 -5.08 6.88 7.33
CA LEU A 98 -5.69 6.79 6.01
C LEU A 98 -4.60 6.54 4.95
N VAL A 99 -4.75 5.48 4.16
CA VAL A 99 -3.72 5.04 3.21
C VAL A 99 -4.25 4.97 1.77
N ASP A 100 -3.75 5.85 0.89
CA ASP A 100 -4.06 5.80 -0.55
C ASP A 100 -3.13 4.80 -1.25
N ARG A 101 -3.72 3.68 -1.68
CA ARG A 101 -3.07 2.48 -2.25
C ARG A 101 -2.16 1.75 -1.27
N TYR A 102 -2.27 0.42 -1.26
CA TYR A 102 -1.47 -0.45 -0.40
C TYR A 102 -1.21 -1.79 -1.10
N THR A 103 -1.17 -2.89 -0.35
CA THR A 103 -0.99 -4.25 -0.89
C THR A 103 -2.09 -4.63 -1.90
N GLY A 104 -3.32 -4.11 -1.74
CA GLY A 104 -4.43 -4.36 -2.67
C GLY A 104 -4.16 -3.84 -4.08
N SER A 105 -3.52 -2.66 -4.21
CA SER A 105 -3.06 -2.14 -5.49
C SER A 105 -2.02 -3.08 -6.14
N ASN A 106 -1.12 -3.65 -5.35
CA ASN A 106 -0.11 -4.61 -5.85
C ASN A 106 -0.79 -5.89 -6.35
N MET A 107 -1.76 -6.43 -5.59
CA MET A 107 -2.60 -7.55 -6.00
C MET A 107 -3.35 -7.24 -7.31
N ALA A 108 -3.99 -6.08 -7.42
CA ALA A 108 -4.77 -5.71 -8.60
C ALA A 108 -3.90 -5.56 -9.85
N HIS A 109 -2.82 -4.78 -9.76
CA HIS A 109 -1.97 -4.48 -10.91
C HIS A 109 -1.18 -5.71 -11.37
N GLN A 110 -0.47 -6.38 -10.46
CA GLN A 110 0.39 -7.50 -10.82
C GLN A 110 -0.38 -8.81 -10.97
N GLY A 111 -1.49 -8.98 -10.25
CA GLY A 111 -2.40 -10.11 -10.42
C GLY A 111 -3.10 -10.13 -11.77
N SER A 112 -3.27 -8.95 -12.42
CA SER A 112 -3.88 -8.87 -13.75
C SER A 112 -3.01 -9.49 -14.85
N LEU A 113 -1.71 -9.70 -14.60
CA LEU A 113 -0.78 -10.34 -15.51
C LEU A 113 -0.95 -11.87 -15.59
N PHE A 114 -1.80 -12.47 -14.75
CA PHE A 114 -2.06 -13.90 -14.73
C PHE A 114 -3.43 -14.23 -15.32
N ASP A 115 -3.47 -14.88 -16.47
CA ASP A 115 -4.72 -15.34 -17.10
C ASP A 115 -5.41 -16.46 -16.30
N ASN A 116 -4.61 -17.32 -15.66
CA ASN A 116 -5.10 -18.45 -14.88
C ASN A 116 -5.44 -18.03 -13.43
N SER A 117 -6.65 -18.33 -12.97
CA SER A 117 -7.15 -18.01 -11.63
C SER A 117 -6.40 -18.71 -10.49
N GLU A 118 -5.91 -19.94 -10.72
CA GLU A 118 -5.09 -20.69 -9.76
C GLU A 118 -3.71 -20.04 -9.60
N GLN A 119 -3.06 -19.68 -10.70
CA GLN A 119 -1.77 -18.97 -10.67
C GLN A 119 -1.91 -17.61 -9.99
N ARG A 120 -2.98 -16.87 -10.30
CA ARG A 120 -3.30 -15.59 -9.66
C ARG A 120 -3.53 -15.74 -8.16
N ARG A 121 -4.26 -16.78 -7.74
CA ARG A 121 -4.44 -17.11 -6.33
C ARG A 121 -3.12 -17.43 -5.65
N GLY A 122 -2.25 -18.20 -6.30
CA GLY A 122 -0.90 -18.49 -5.81
C GLY A 122 -0.07 -17.21 -5.60
N PHE A 123 -0.14 -16.29 -6.56
CA PHE A 123 0.49 -14.97 -6.45
C PHE A 123 -0.07 -14.14 -5.28
N PHE A 124 -1.39 -14.13 -5.05
CA PHE A 124 -1.98 -13.41 -3.92
C PHE A 124 -1.56 -13.98 -2.57
N LEU A 125 -1.50 -15.30 -2.43
CA LEU A 125 -1.03 -15.96 -1.21
C LEU A 125 0.45 -15.64 -0.94
N TRP A 126 1.27 -15.69 -1.99
CA TRP A 126 2.67 -15.30 -1.90
C TRP A 126 2.82 -13.84 -1.48
N LEU A 127 2.05 -12.93 -2.09
CA LEU A 127 2.14 -11.51 -1.81
C LEU A 127 1.71 -11.17 -0.38
N ASP A 128 0.63 -11.79 0.10
CA ASP A 128 0.16 -11.68 1.47
C ASP A 128 1.22 -12.16 2.47
N GLN A 129 1.78 -13.34 2.24
CA GLN A 129 2.82 -13.90 3.10
C GLN A 129 4.09 -13.06 3.08
N MET A 130 4.50 -12.56 1.92
CA MET A 130 5.70 -11.74 1.78
C MET A 130 5.53 -10.39 2.48
N GLU A 131 4.45 -9.64 2.21
CA GLU A 131 4.27 -8.30 2.78
C GLU A 131 3.93 -8.33 4.28
N PHE A 132 2.93 -9.13 4.68
CA PHE A 132 2.43 -9.09 6.04
C PHE A 132 3.16 -10.04 6.99
N GLU A 133 3.60 -11.21 6.52
CA GLU A 133 4.25 -12.19 7.39
C GLU A 133 5.77 -12.08 7.41
N MET A 134 6.43 -11.84 6.28
CA MET A 134 7.89 -11.72 6.23
C MET A 134 8.36 -10.30 6.50
N LEU A 135 7.82 -9.31 5.78
CA LEU A 135 8.19 -7.90 5.94
C LEU A 135 7.48 -7.23 7.13
N LYS A 136 6.49 -7.90 7.72
CA LYS A 136 5.71 -7.42 8.87
C LYS A 136 5.00 -6.09 8.60
N ILE A 137 4.76 -5.72 7.35
CA ILE A 137 4.03 -4.50 7.00
C ILE A 137 2.68 -4.50 7.75
N PRO A 138 2.25 -3.40 8.39
CA PRO A 138 0.99 -3.37 9.13
C PRO A 138 -0.19 -3.80 8.25
N ARG A 139 -0.95 -4.77 8.73
CA ARG A 139 -2.15 -5.26 8.03
C ARG A 139 -3.33 -4.34 8.34
N PRO A 140 -4.10 -3.89 7.33
CA PRO A 140 -5.31 -3.10 7.52
C PRO A 140 -6.47 -3.94 8.07
#